data_AF-A0A550H6U7-F1
#
_entry.id   AF-A0A550H6U7-F1
#
_cell.length_a   1.000
_cell.length_b   1.000
_cell.length_c   1.000
_cell.angle_alpha   90.00
_cell.angle_beta   90.00
_cell.angle_gamma   90.00
#
_symmetry.space_group_name_H-M   'P 1'
#
loop_
_entity.id
_entity.type
_entity.pdbx_description
1 polymer ?
#
loop_
_entity_poly.entity_id
_entity_poly.type
_entity_poly.pdbx_seq_one_letter_code
_entity_poly.pdbx_strand_id
1 'polypeptide(L)'
;MEVADPDVALGTQKTCTLEKRTTIKQAIRTMIDDKAYTCSVTDNGRIIAELKAGDLLKATLEGYSSYTTLEMILLGKIFEKLFTLE
;
A
#
# COMPACT_ATOMS: atom_id res chain seq x y z
N MET A 1 35.22 -25.93 -4.88
CA MET A 1 34.13 -25.96 -3.89
C MET A 1 33.70 -24.52 -3.74
N GLU A 2 32.71 -24.11 -4.54
CA GLU A 2 32.14 -22.76 -4.47
C GLU A 2 31.42 -22.65 -3.13
N VAL A 3 31.90 -21.75 -2.27
CA VAL A 3 31.27 -21.45 -0.99
C VAL A 3 30.07 -20.59 -1.32
N ALA A 4 28.88 -21.14 -1.14
CA ALA A 4 27.63 -20.42 -1.33
C ALA A 4 27.63 -19.17 -0.45
N ASP A 5 27.47 -18.00 -1.07
CA ASP A 5 27.21 -16.73 -0.39
C ASP A 5 26.02 -16.92 0.58
N PRO A 6 26.16 -16.53 1.86
CA PRO A 6 25.04 -16.55 2.81
C PRO A 6 24.02 -15.43 2.56
N ASP A 7 24.09 -14.75 1.41
CA ASP A 7 23.10 -13.76 0.97
C ASP A 7 21.87 -14.44 0.37
N VAL A 8 21.39 -15.47 1.08
CA VAL A 8 20.12 -16.15 0.86
C VAL A 8 19.03 -15.09 1.00
N ALA A 9 18.66 -14.52 -0.15
CA ALA A 9 17.34 -14.02 -0.48
C ALA A 9 16.58 -13.51 0.76
N LEU A 10 16.97 -12.34 1.28
CA LEU A 10 15.97 -11.42 1.82
C LEU A 10 15.06 -11.12 0.64
N GLY A 11 14.05 -11.96 0.44
CA GLY A 11 13.06 -11.83 -0.61
C GLY A 11 12.47 -10.44 -0.47
N THR A 12 13.03 -9.49 -1.21
CA THR A 12 12.67 -8.09 -1.15
C THR A 12 11.22 -8.06 -1.54
N GLN A 13 10.38 -7.92 -0.52
CA GLN A 13 8.94 -7.84 -0.71
C GLN A 13 8.75 -6.69 -1.68
N LYS A 14 8.35 -7.01 -2.92
CA LYS A 14 8.27 -6.01 -3.98
C LYS A 14 7.33 -4.92 -3.48
N THR A 15 7.90 -3.73 -3.32
CA THR A 15 7.18 -2.54 -2.88
C THR A 15 7.03 -1.61 -4.06
N CYS A 16 5.83 -1.06 -4.23
CA CYS A 16 5.58 -0.02 -5.23
C CYS A 16 5.49 1.36 -4.55
N THR A 17 5.62 2.44 -5.31
CA THR A 17 5.44 3.80 -4.79
C THR A 17 4.26 4.45 -5.50
N LEU A 18 3.29 4.95 -4.73
CA LEU A 18 2.06 5.56 -5.24
C LEU A 18 1.90 6.96 -4.67
N GLU A 19 1.40 7.90 -5.47
CA GLU A 19 1.07 9.24 -4.97
C GLU A 19 -0.30 9.21 -4.26
N LYS A 20 -0.50 10.01 -3.20
CA LYS A 20 -1.71 10.00 -2.36
C LYS A 20 -3.05 10.23 -3.09
N ARG A 21 -3.03 10.92 -4.23
CA ARG A 21 -4.15 11.20 -5.15
C ARG A 21 -4.40 10.07 -6.14
N THR A 22 -3.57 9.03 -6.15
CA THR A 22 -3.83 7.80 -6.92
C THR A 22 -5.17 7.22 -6.47
N THR A 23 -5.99 6.79 -7.42
CA THR A 23 -7.28 6.15 -7.12
C THR A 23 -7.11 4.70 -6.69
N ILE A 24 -8.06 4.13 -5.94
CA ILE A 24 -8.09 2.70 -5.59
C ILE A 24 -7.89 1.82 -6.84
N LYS A 25 -8.62 2.12 -7.92
CA LYS A 25 -8.51 1.38 -9.18
C LYS A 25 -7.09 1.38 -9.75
N GLN A 26 -6.44 2.53 -9.75
CA GLN A 26 -5.06 2.66 -10.24
C GLN A 26 -4.08 1.93 -9.32
N ALA A 27 -4.23 2.11 -8.00
CA ALA A 27 -3.39 1.45 -7.01
C ALA A 27 -3.44 -0.09 -7.11
N ILE A 28 -4.65 -0.66 -7.25
CA ILE A 28 -4.83 -2.11 -7.43
C ILE A 28 -4.13 -2.58 -8.73
N ARG A 29 -4.29 -1.85 -9.84
CA ARG A 29 -3.64 -2.20 -11.11
C ARG A 29 -2.12 -2.18 -10.98
N THR A 30 -1.56 -1.09 -10.43
CA THR A 30 -0.11 -0.98 -10.22
C THR A 30 0.41 -2.09 -9.32
N MET A 31 -0.29 -2.43 -8.24
CA MET A 31 0.10 -3.55 -7.36
C MET A 31 0.09 -4.91 -8.08
N ILE A 32 -0.89 -5.15 -8.96
CA ILE A 32 -0.96 -6.37 -9.77
C ILE A 32 0.19 -6.41 -10.78
N ASP A 33 0.40 -5.32 -11.51
CA ASP A 33 1.41 -5.21 -12.57
C ASP A 33 2.83 -5.37 -12.00
N ASP A 34 3.10 -4.72 -10.86
CA ASP A 34 4.40 -4.76 -10.20
C ASP A 34 4.60 -6.05 -9.38
N LYS A 35 3.54 -6.85 -9.20
CA LYS A 35 3.48 -7.98 -8.26
C LYS A 35 3.86 -7.54 -6.83
N ALA A 36 3.41 -6.36 -6.45
CA ALA A 36 3.70 -5.73 -5.17
C ALA A 36 2.55 -5.97 -4.18
N TYR A 37 2.90 -6.44 -2.97
CA TYR A 37 1.92 -6.65 -1.90
C TYR A 37 1.81 -5.45 -0.95
N THR A 38 2.85 -4.63 -0.92
CA THR A 38 2.97 -3.41 -0.15
C THR A 38 3.32 -2.25 -1.09
N CYS A 39 2.84 -1.05 -0.78
CA CYS A 39 3.25 0.16 -1.47
C CYS A 39 3.43 1.31 -0.50
N SER A 40 4.46 2.12 -0.71
CA SER A 40 4.64 3.39 -0.04
C SER A 40 3.77 4.46 -0.71
N VAL A 41 2.98 5.17 0.10
CA VAL A 41 2.19 6.31 -0.36
C VAL A 41 2.98 7.58 -0.11
N THR A 42 3.14 8.40 -1.16
CA THR A 42 3.89 9.66 -1.11
C THR A 42 3.01 10.87 -1.30
N ASP A 43 3.39 11.97 -0.66
CA ASP A 43 2.89 13.33 -0.88
C ASP A 43 4.07 14.21 -1.28
N ASN A 44 4.09 14.70 -2.52
CA ASN A 44 5.17 15.55 -3.04
C ASN A 44 6.59 14.95 -2.83
N GLY A 45 6.74 13.65 -3.08
CA GLY A 45 8.02 12.94 -2.95
C GLY A 45 8.40 12.53 -1.53
N ARG A 46 7.59 12.86 -0.52
CA ARG A 46 7.78 12.38 0.86
C ARG A 46 6.86 11.20 1.13
N ILE A 47 7.39 10.12 1.70
CA ILE A 47 6.57 8.98 2.14
C ILE A 47 5.75 9.41 3.36
N ILE A 48 4.42 9.26 3.27
CA ILE A 48 3.49 9.61 4.34
C ILE A 48 2.82 8.38 4.97
N ALA A 49 2.77 7.25 4.25
CA ALA A 49 2.19 6.02 4.75
C ALA A 49 2.69 4.79 3.99
N GLU A 50 2.47 3.61 4.56
CA GLU A 50 2.55 2.32 3.87
C GLU A 50 1.15 1.74 3.73
N LEU A 51 0.88 1.14 2.58
CA LEU A 51 -0.41 0.59 2.22
C LEU A 51 -0.24 -0.83 1.69
N LYS A 52 -1.00 -1.78 2.23
CA LYS A 52 -1.00 -3.18 1.81
C LYS A 52 -2.13 -3.43 0.83
N ALA A 53 -1.98 -4.42 -0.05
CA ALA A 53 -3.05 -4.80 -0.98
C ALA A 53 -4.37 -5.14 -0.26
N GLY A 54 -4.28 -5.75 0.92
CA GLY A 54 -5.43 -6.03 1.79
C GLY A 54 -6.20 -4.79 2.25
N ASP A 55 -5.54 -3.62 2.35
CA ASP A 55 -6.20 -2.37 2.70
C ASP A 55 -7.07 -1.84 1.56
N LEU A 56 -6.61 -1.98 0.31
CA LEU A 56 -7.40 -1.63 -0.87
C LEU A 56 -8.60 -2.55 -1.01
N LEU A 57 -8.41 -3.84 -0.71
CA LEU A 57 -9.50 -4.81 -0.70
C LEU A 57 -10.53 -4.48 0.39
N LYS A 58 -10.08 -4.19 1.62
CA LYS A 58 -10.95 -3.75 2.72
C LYS A 58 -11.75 -2.50 2.31
N ALA A 59 -11.10 -1.48 1.76
CA ALA A 59 -11.77 -0.28 1.28
C ALA A 59 -12.83 -0.59 0.20
N THR A 60 -12.52 -1.51 -0.72
CA THR A 60 -13.48 -1.94 -1.75
C THR A 60 -14.69 -2.66 -1.13
N LEU A 61 -14.47 -3.50 -0.12
CA LEU A 61 -15.53 -4.22 0.62
C LEU A 61 -16.40 -3.28 1.46
N GLU A 62 -15.82 -2.20 1.99
CA GLU A 62 -16.51 -1.15 2.74
C GLU A 62 -17.32 -0.19 1.84
N GLY A 63 -17.30 -0.42 0.51
CA GLY A 63 -18.10 0.35 -0.44
C GLY A 63 -17.44 1.65 -0.92
N TYR A 64 -16.14 1.83 -0.70
CA TYR A 64 -15.43 2.96 -1.28
C TYR A 64 -15.49 2.89 -2.81
N SER A 65 -15.81 4.03 -3.44
CA SER A 65 -15.76 4.14 -4.89
C SER A 65 -14.36 3.80 -5.40
N SER A 66 -14.28 3.09 -6.53
CA SER A 66 -13.00 2.80 -7.19
C SER A 66 -12.21 4.06 -7.61
N TYR A 67 -12.88 5.21 -7.65
CA TYR A 67 -12.30 6.54 -7.92
C TYR A 67 -11.87 7.30 -6.66
N THR A 68 -12.13 6.75 -5.46
CA THR A 68 -11.63 7.34 -4.22
C THR A 68 -10.11 7.28 -4.20
N THR A 69 -9.49 8.35 -3.71
CA THR A 69 -8.03 8.49 -3.62
C THR A 69 -7.47 7.78 -2.39
N LEU A 70 -6.19 7.41 -2.43
CA LEU A 70 -5.50 6.80 -1.28
C LEU A 70 -5.51 7.71 -0.05
N GLU A 71 -5.43 9.04 -0.23
CA GLU A 71 -5.53 10.02 0.85
C GLU A 71 -6.81 9.84 1.69
N MET A 72 -7.97 9.59 1.05
CA MET A 72 -9.22 9.37 1.77
C MET A 72 -9.23 8.06 2.57
N ILE A 73 -8.61 7.01 2.04
CA ILE A 73 -8.47 5.72 2.75
C ILE A 73 -7.54 5.90 3.96
N LEU A 74 -6.44 6.63 3.78
CA LEU A 74 -5.48 6.91 4.85
C LEU A 74 -6.12 7.73 5.98
N LEU A 75 -6.97 8.70 5.65
CA LEU A 75 -7.76 9.42 6.65
C LEU A 75 -8.68 8.47 7.43
N GLY A 76 -9.42 7.60 6.74
CA GLY A 76 -10.29 6.60 7.39
C GLY A 76 -9.54 5.72 8.40
N LYS A 77 -8.33 5.26 8.05
CA LYS A 77 -7.47 4.48 8.95
C LYS A 77 -7.00 5.25 10.19
N ILE A 78 -6.72 6.54 10.04
CA ILE A 78 -6.36 7.40 11.18
C ILE A 78 -7.54 7.53 12.12
N PHE A 79 -8.75 7.72 11.58
CA PHE A 79 -9.98 7.74 12.38
C PHE A 79 -10.19 6.41 13.11
N GLU A 80 -10.11 5.25 12.43
CA GLU A 80 -10.26 3.95 13.11
C GLU A 80 -9.29 3.82 14.30
N LYS A 81 -7.99 4.15 14.11
CA LYS A 81 -7.00 4.06 15.19
C LYS A 81 -7.24 5.03 16.36
N LEU A 82 -7.77 6.21 16.09
CA LEU A 82 -8.09 7.19 17.13
C LEU A 82 -9.29 6.77 17.97
N PHE A 83 -10.25 6.06 17.37
CA PHE A 83 -11.50 5.67 18.03
C PHE A 83 -11.51 4.25 18.61
N THR A 84 -10.52 3.40 18.29
CA THR A 84 -10.31 2.09 18.94
C THR A 84 -9.31 2.13 20.10
N LEU A 85 -8.90 3.31 20.55
CA LEU A 85 -8.18 3.50 21.82
C LEU A 85 -9.20 3.45 22.97
N GLU A 86 -9.70 2.25 23.27
CA GLU A 86 -10.34 1.88 24.55
C GLU A 86 -9.41 0.98 25.36
#